data_AF-A0A948UD81-F1
#
_entry.id   AF-A0A948UD81-F1
#
_cell.length_a   1.000
_cell.length_b   1.000
_cell.length_c   1.000
_cell.angle_alpha   90.00
_cell.angle_beta   90.00
_cell.angle_gamma   90.00
#
_symmetry.space_group_name_H-M   'P 1'
#
loop_
_entity.id
_entity.type
_entity.pdbx_description
1 polymer ?
#
loop_
_entity_poly.entity_id
_entity_poly.type
_entity_poly.pdbx_seq_one_letter_code
_entity_poly.pdbx_strand_id
1 'polypeptide(L)'
;MLVRVGPLPEDPLAAAAAFHVDVLPRVIAALDGGAALLTLVFTPAGHPHRAWREAAIQTIARERTPARINAVASADEPAIAAAHAFIAAAPGLTGHYLLLDSHGAGPVISSPA
;
A
#
# COMPACT_ATOMS: atom_id res chain seq x y z
N MET A 1 -8.45 3.94 6.29
CA MET A 1 -9.02 4.47 5.03
C MET A 1 -8.24 3.92 3.84
N LEU A 2 -8.91 3.70 2.70
CA LEU A 2 -8.31 3.28 1.43
C LEU A 2 -8.13 4.47 0.49
N VAL A 3 -6.99 4.53 -0.21
CA VAL A 3 -6.70 5.57 -1.22
C VAL A 3 -6.21 4.91 -2.49
N ARG A 4 -6.88 5.17 -3.62
CA ARG A 4 -6.48 4.66 -4.94
C ARG A 4 -5.40 5.56 -5.53
N VAL A 5 -4.29 4.97 -5.96
CA VAL A 5 -3.15 5.70 -6.54
C VAL A 5 -3.48 6.23 -7.95
N GLY A 6 -4.55 5.74 -8.58
CA GLY A 6 -4.92 6.10 -9.96
C GLY A 6 -3.98 5.46 -10.98
N PRO A 7 -4.26 5.60 -12.28
CA PRO A 7 -3.33 5.16 -13.31
C PRO A 7 -2.05 5.99 -13.22
N LEU A 8 -0.91 5.31 -13.27
CA LEU A 8 0.41 5.93 -13.40
C LEU A 8 0.99 5.55 -14.76
N PRO A 9 1.95 6.33 -15.29
CA PRO A 9 2.74 5.94 -16.45
C PRO A 9 3.30 4.50 -16.37
N GLU A 10 3.48 3.85 -17.51
CA GLU A 10 4.11 2.51 -17.56
C GLU A 10 5.59 2.55 -17.23
N ASP A 11 6.29 3.60 -17.67
CA ASP A 11 7.71 3.83 -17.34
C ASP A 11 7.87 4.04 -15.82
N PRO A 12 8.71 3.26 -15.12
CA PRO A 12 8.83 3.34 -13.67
C PRO A 12 9.30 4.69 -13.14
N LEU A 13 10.18 5.39 -13.87
CA LEU A 13 10.70 6.67 -13.45
C LEU A 13 9.64 7.77 -13.59
N ALA A 14 8.94 7.80 -14.73
CA ALA A 14 7.80 8.68 -14.94
C ALA A 14 6.66 8.41 -13.93
N ALA A 15 6.41 7.13 -13.60
CA ALA A 15 5.44 6.73 -12.59
C ALA A 15 5.80 7.21 -11.19
N ALA A 16 7.07 7.09 -10.82
CA ALA A 16 7.56 7.59 -9.53
C ALA A 16 7.43 9.13 -9.46
N ALA A 17 7.75 9.84 -10.53
CA ALA A 17 7.56 11.29 -10.61
C ALA A 17 6.08 11.68 -10.47
N ALA A 18 5.20 11.05 -11.23
CA ALA A 18 3.75 11.28 -11.16
C ALA A 18 3.18 10.95 -9.76
N PHE A 19 3.67 9.89 -9.11
CA PHE A 19 3.28 9.59 -7.74
C PHE A 19 3.61 10.74 -6.77
N HIS A 20 4.82 11.30 -6.85
CA HIS A 20 5.23 12.40 -5.97
C HIS A 20 4.49 13.71 -6.27
N VAL A 21 4.13 13.96 -7.53
CA VAL A 21 3.40 15.17 -7.94
C VAL A 21 1.91 15.06 -7.60
N ASP A 22 1.26 13.94 -7.94
CA ASP A 22 -0.19 13.84 -7.95
C ASP A 22 -0.76 13.08 -6.75
N VAL A 23 -0.03 12.10 -6.22
CA VAL A 23 -0.56 11.16 -5.21
C VAL A 23 -0.09 11.54 -3.81
N LEU A 24 1.22 11.80 -3.66
CA LEU A 24 1.82 12.11 -2.38
C LEU A 24 1.14 13.30 -1.68
N PRO A 25 0.82 14.44 -2.33
CA PRO A 25 0.16 15.55 -1.65
C PRO A 25 -1.20 15.18 -1.06
N ARG A 26 -1.98 14.33 -1.75
CA ARG A 26 -3.27 13.82 -1.25
C ARG A 26 -3.09 12.90 -0.05
N VAL A 27 -2.05 12.07 -0.05
CA VAL A 27 -1.71 11.21 1.08
C VAL A 27 -1.33 12.05 2.29
N ILE A 28 -0.48 13.07 2.11
CA ILE A 28 -0.09 13.98 3.19
C ILE A 28 -1.30 14.74 3.72
N ALA A 29 -2.15 15.30 2.85
CA ALA A 29 -3.35 16.00 3.27
C ALA A 29 -4.31 15.11 4.09
N ALA A 30 -4.44 13.82 3.74
CA ALA A 30 -5.25 12.88 4.51
C ALA A 30 -4.65 12.60 5.90
N LEU A 31 -3.32 12.50 6.01
CA LEU A 31 -2.63 12.32 7.29
C LEU A 31 -2.74 13.55 8.18
N ASP A 32 -2.52 14.74 7.61
CA ASP A 32 -2.66 16.02 8.31
C ASP A 32 -4.11 16.25 8.76
N GLY A 33 -5.08 15.70 8.02
CA GLY A 33 -6.49 15.62 8.39
C GLY A 33 -6.82 14.61 9.50
N GLY A 34 -5.82 13.94 10.10
CA GLY A 34 -5.99 13.05 11.24
C GLY A 34 -6.20 11.57 10.90
N ALA A 35 -5.94 11.14 9.66
CA ALA A 35 -6.04 9.73 9.31
C ALA A 35 -4.97 8.89 10.05
N ALA A 36 -5.39 8.09 11.03
CA ALA A 36 -4.50 7.21 11.79
C ALA A 36 -4.03 5.97 11.01
N LEU A 37 -4.76 5.57 9.97
CA LEU A 37 -4.43 4.43 9.10
C LEU A 37 -4.82 4.71 7.64
N LEU A 38 -3.85 4.60 6.74
CA LEU A 38 -4.02 4.65 5.29
C LEU A 38 -3.50 3.38 4.61
N THR A 39 -4.28 2.86 3.67
CA THR A 39 -3.87 1.80 2.76
C THR A 39 -3.94 2.34 1.33
N LEU A 40 -2.78 2.46 0.68
CA LEU A 40 -2.67 2.86 -0.72
C LEU A 40 -2.86 1.66 -1.64
N VAL A 41 -3.66 1.81 -2.68
CA VAL A 41 -3.94 0.74 -3.64
C VAL A 41 -3.37 1.13 -5.00
N PHE A 42 -2.35 0.41 -5.41
CA PHE A 42 -1.71 0.52 -6.72
C PHE A 42 -2.32 -0.49 -7.69
N THR A 43 -2.43 -0.09 -8.96
CA THR A 43 -2.62 -1.06 -10.04
C THR A 43 -1.41 -2.01 -10.11
N PRO A 44 -1.62 -3.31 -10.35
CA PRO A 44 -0.53 -4.25 -10.61
C PRO A 44 0.36 -3.73 -11.73
N ALA A 45 1.68 -3.82 -11.52
CA ALA A 45 2.67 -3.42 -12.50
C ALA A 45 3.86 -4.37 -12.45
N GLY A 46 4.69 -4.34 -13.49
CA GLY A 46 5.88 -5.19 -13.58
C GLY A 46 6.89 -4.93 -12.46
N HIS A 47 7.82 -5.87 -12.31
CA HIS A 47 8.90 -5.84 -11.30
C HIS A 47 9.64 -4.49 -11.17
N PRO A 48 9.93 -3.73 -12.26
CA PRO A 48 10.62 -2.44 -12.16
C PRO A 48 9.91 -1.38 -11.29
N HIS A 49 8.61 -1.53 -11.07
CA HIS A 49 7.85 -0.62 -10.19
C HIS A 49 8.02 -0.90 -8.69
N ARG A 50 8.56 -2.07 -8.32
CA ARG A 50 8.57 -2.53 -6.92
C ARG A 50 9.41 -1.64 -6.02
N ALA A 51 10.66 -1.36 -6.42
CA ALA A 51 11.64 -0.71 -5.55
C ALA A 51 11.22 0.71 -5.15
N TRP A 52 10.76 1.51 -6.12
CA TRP A 52 10.37 2.90 -5.83
C TRP A 52 9.08 2.97 -5.02
N ARG A 53 8.10 2.08 -5.28
CA ARG A 53 6.85 2.03 -4.51
C ARG A 53 7.13 1.66 -3.07
N GLU A 54 7.94 0.63 -2.85
CA GLU A 54 8.34 0.21 -1.51
C GLU A 54 9.09 1.31 -0.75
N ALA A 55 10.08 1.94 -1.39
CA ALA A 55 10.83 3.04 -0.78
C ALA A 55 9.94 4.25 -0.43
N ALA A 56 9.00 4.62 -1.31
CA ALA A 56 8.06 5.71 -1.05
C ALA A 56 7.18 5.40 0.18
N ILE A 57 6.59 4.20 0.23
CA ILE A 57 5.70 3.80 1.33
C ILE A 57 6.45 3.71 2.66
N GLN A 58 7.66 3.15 2.66
CA GLN A 58 8.52 3.09 3.86
C GLN A 58 8.92 4.48 4.35
N THR A 59 9.26 5.39 3.44
CA THR A 59 9.65 6.76 3.78
C THR A 59 8.48 7.51 4.41
N ILE A 60 7.31 7.49 3.77
CA ILE A 60 6.12 8.18 4.32
C ILE A 60 5.75 7.60 5.69
N ALA A 61 5.75 6.28 5.84
CA ALA A 61 5.44 5.63 7.12
C ALA A 61 6.40 6.03 8.25
N ARG A 62 7.69 6.24 7.95
CA ARG A 62 8.68 6.72 8.92
C ARG A 62 8.50 8.19 9.26
N GLU A 63 8.16 9.03 8.29
CA GLU A 63 8.01 10.48 8.51
C GLU A 63 6.69 10.87 9.16
N ARG A 64 5.69 9.98 9.15
CA ARG A 64 4.32 10.29 9.57
C ARG A 64 3.86 9.49 10.77
N THR A 65 4.80 9.00 11.58
CA THR A 65 4.47 8.40 12.88
C THR A 65 3.68 9.41 13.74
N PRO A 66 2.65 8.99 14.50
CA PRO A 66 2.23 7.61 14.75
C PRO A 66 1.23 7.03 13.72
N ALA A 67 0.90 7.76 12.66
CA ALA A 67 -0.01 7.25 11.64
C ALA A 67 0.61 6.07 10.89
N ARG A 68 -0.22 5.08 10.54
CA ARG A 68 0.20 3.87 9.83
C ARG A 68 -0.12 3.98 8.36
N ILE A 69 0.88 3.72 7.53
CA ILE A 69 0.73 3.70 6.07
C ILE A 69 1.21 2.36 5.54
N ASN A 70 0.39 1.74 4.72
CA ASN A 70 0.75 0.54 3.98
C ASN A 70 0.22 0.66 2.55
N ALA A 71 0.65 -0.22 1.68
CA ALA A 71 0.19 -0.30 0.31
C ALA A 71 -0.04 -1.73 -0.15
N VAL A 72 -0.97 -1.87 -1.09
CA VAL A 72 -1.24 -3.11 -1.79
C VAL A 72 -1.18 -2.87 -3.30
N ALA A 73 -0.79 -3.87 -4.07
CA ALA A 73 -0.90 -3.90 -5.53
C ALA A 73 -1.83 -5.03 -5.93
N SER A 74 -3.01 -4.69 -6.46
CA SER A 74 -4.03 -5.64 -6.87
C SER A 74 -5.08 -4.97 -7.76
N ALA A 75 -5.70 -5.76 -8.63
CA ALA A 75 -6.92 -5.38 -9.35
C ALA A 75 -8.16 -6.09 -8.80
N ASP A 76 -8.00 -7.00 -7.85
CA ASP A 76 -9.08 -7.79 -7.24
C ASP A 76 -9.63 -7.08 -5.98
N GLU A 77 -10.85 -6.56 -6.08
CA GLU A 77 -11.52 -5.80 -5.03
C GLU A 77 -11.75 -6.61 -3.73
N PRO A 78 -12.26 -7.85 -3.78
CA PRO A 78 -12.26 -8.78 -2.65
C PRO A 78 -10.90 -8.89 -1.95
N ALA A 79 -9.81 -9.13 -2.70
CA ALA A 79 -8.48 -9.23 -2.10
C ALA A 79 -8.01 -7.91 -1.48
N ILE A 80 -8.30 -6.77 -2.11
CA ILE A 80 -7.98 -5.43 -1.56
C ILE A 80 -8.73 -5.19 -0.25
N ALA A 81 -10.02 -5.54 -0.18
CA ALA A 81 -10.83 -5.40 1.01
C ALA A 81 -10.31 -6.31 2.14
N ALA A 82 -10.00 -7.57 1.84
CA ALA A 82 -9.43 -8.51 2.80
C ALA A 82 -8.07 -8.05 3.34
N ALA A 83 -7.17 -7.58 2.46
CA ALA A 83 -5.89 -7.03 2.86
C ALA A 83 -6.05 -5.77 3.73
N HIS A 84 -6.99 -4.88 3.40
CA HIS A 84 -7.27 -3.70 4.22
C HIS A 84 -7.75 -4.09 5.63
N ALA A 85 -8.65 -5.06 5.72
CA ALA A 85 -9.16 -5.56 7.00
C ALA A 85 -8.02 -6.17 7.85
N PHE A 86 -7.15 -6.97 7.23
CA PHE A 86 -5.96 -7.52 7.88
C PHE A 86 -5.03 -6.42 8.41
N ILE A 87 -4.69 -5.43 7.57
CA ILE A 87 -3.83 -4.30 7.96
C ILE A 87 -4.45 -3.51 9.13
N ALA A 88 -5.76 -3.31 9.10
CA ALA A 88 -6.48 -2.61 10.15
C ALA A 88 -6.38 -3.35 11.50
N ALA A 89 -6.52 -4.68 11.49
CA ALA A 89 -6.43 -5.53 12.66
C ALA A 89 -4.99 -5.73 13.20
N ALA A 90 -3.95 -5.40 12.41
CA ALA A 90 -2.55 -5.58 12.78
C ALA A 90 -1.89 -4.26 13.22
N PRO A 91 -1.97 -3.83 14.49
CA PRO A 91 -1.50 -2.51 14.94
C PRO A 91 0.00 -2.26 14.72
N GLY A 92 0.82 -3.30 14.66
CA GLY A 92 2.27 -3.19 14.38
C GLY A 92 2.62 -3.03 12.90
N LEU A 93 1.67 -3.16 11.98
CA LEU A 93 1.94 -3.17 10.54
C LEU A 93 1.93 -1.75 9.96
N THR A 94 3.11 -1.28 9.52
CA THR A 94 3.30 0.01 8.82
C THR A 94 4.53 -0.06 7.91
N GLY A 95 4.54 0.70 6.82
CA GLY A 95 5.61 0.76 5.83
C GLY A 95 5.65 -0.40 4.84
N HIS A 96 4.62 -1.25 4.76
CA HIS A 96 4.63 -2.41 3.88
C HIS A 96 4.03 -2.13 2.50
N TYR A 97 4.62 -2.71 1.45
CA TYR A 97 4.06 -2.80 0.10
C TYR A 97 3.81 -4.28 -0.23
N LEU A 98 2.54 -4.68 -0.34
CA LEU A 98 2.11 -6.07 -0.53
C LEU A 98 1.60 -6.29 -1.95
N LEU A 99 2.17 -7.24 -2.68
CA LEU A 99 1.59 -7.70 -3.94
C LEU A 99 0.55 -8.78 -3.59
N LEU A 100 -0.68 -8.63 -4.08
CA LEU A 100 -1.71 -9.63 -3.88
C LEU A 100 -1.84 -10.47 -5.16
N ASP A 101 -1.82 -11.78 -5.01
CA ASP A 101 -1.96 -12.74 -6.10
C ASP A 101 -3.42 -13.19 -6.33
N SER A 102 -4.37 -12.73 -5.49
CA SER A 102 -5.79 -13.10 -5.51
C SER A 102 -6.07 -14.59 -5.25
N HIS A 103 -5.09 -15.35 -4.73
CA HIS A 103 -5.27 -16.77 -4.39
C HIS A 103 -5.67 -16.99 -2.92
N GLY A 104 -5.73 -15.92 -2.13
CA GLY A 104 -6.02 -15.97 -0.69
C GLY A 104 -4.81 -16.44 0.12
N ALA A 105 -4.97 -16.52 1.45
CA ALA A 105 -3.88 -16.87 2.37
C ALA A 105 -3.50 -18.37 2.38
N GLY A 106 -4.17 -19.20 1.58
CA GLY A 106 -4.06 -20.66 1.66
C GLY A 106 -4.53 -21.23 3.01
N PRO A 107 -4.48 -22.57 3.18
CA PRO A 107 -4.81 -23.20 4.46
C PRO A 107 -3.72 -22.92 5.51
N VAL A 108 -4.14 -22.68 6.75
CA VAL A 108 -3.21 -22.57 7.89
C VAL A 108 -2.55 -23.93 8.13
N ILE A 109 -1.23 -23.96 8.02
CA ILE A 109 -0.45 -25.14 8.39
C ILE A 109 -0.07 -25.00 9.87
N SER A 110 -0.79 -25.70 10.73
CA SER A 110 -0.45 -25.81 12.15
C SER A 110 0.63 -26.89 12.34
N SER A 111 1.69 -26.59 13.09
CA SER A 111 2.62 -27.64 13.54
C SER A 111 1.87 -28.63 14.43
N PRO A 112 2.10 -29.95 14.29
CA PRO A 112 1.66 -30.89 15.32
C PRO A 112 2.30 -30.49 16.66
N ALA A 113 1.49 -30.58 17.72
CA ALA A 113 1.89 -30.30 19.10
C ALA A 113 2.89 -31.35 19.63
#